data_AF-A0A7S3ZB64-F1
#
_entry.id   AF-A0A7S3ZB64-F1
#
_cell.length_a   1.000
_cell.length_b   1.000
_cell.length_c   1.000
_cell.angle_alpha   90.00
_cell.angle_beta   90.00
_cell.angle_gamma   90.00
#
_symmetry.space_group_name_H-M   'P 1'
#
loop_
_entity.id
_entity.type
_entity.pdbx_description
1 polymer ?
#
loop_
_entity_poly.entity_id
_entity_poly.type
_entity_poly.pdbx_seq_one_letter_code
_entity_poly.pdbx_strand_id
1 'polypeptide(L)'
;LECSIGMAGRKLKSKSRNKGAGQVLNDQKSKSKGDCATWALTAAGLVALLATAIGIRNSTSSQTKCTVTVLDPSGIFIGTRDVAELGAQHKYYDIDGLQVQPQHSCSAPNRTVYEFPKRDGKHFVWPPGYVGKRVKVKGVDGRKTIELETLSIRPKVFRVHNFISEDEAEGLIKRATDPSNPYRLRRSTTGTEDWNKKGASEIASTRTSENAFDISSEISRRIFKRAFQLLRVPFRMCQADGIQILRYDKKQAYDDHHDYFAKGVKVQTGTFDFDSENGGSNRFATLFLYLNDVDQGGQTVFPLADPSL
;
A
#
# COMPACT_ATOMS: atom_id res chain seq x y z
N LEU A 1 -6.21 9.10 -18.65
CA LEU A 1 -6.35 9.76 -17.33
C LEU A 1 -5.59 8.88 -16.35
N GLU A 2 -4.66 9.43 -15.57
CA GLU A 2 -3.81 8.68 -14.63
C GLU A 2 -4.18 9.08 -13.20
N CYS A 3 -4.15 8.10 -12.28
CA CYS A 3 -4.26 8.28 -10.83
C CYS A 3 -3.08 7.55 -10.19
N SER A 4 -2.43 8.13 -9.19
CA SER A 4 -1.28 7.52 -8.51
C SER A 4 -1.65 7.18 -7.07
N ILE A 5 -1.37 5.95 -6.62
CA ILE A 5 -1.59 5.50 -5.24
C ILE A 5 -0.27 4.99 -4.68
N GLY A 6 0.55 5.91 -4.14
CA GLY A 6 1.75 5.58 -3.36
C GLY A 6 1.39 5.06 -1.96
N MET A 7 2.17 4.14 -1.38
CA MET A 7 2.02 3.66 0.01
C MET A 7 3.37 3.36 0.67
N ALA A 8 3.61 3.84 1.90
CA ALA A 8 4.75 3.39 2.73
C ALA A 8 4.35 3.07 4.18
N GLY A 9 4.65 1.84 4.60
CA GLY A 9 4.59 1.30 5.96
C GLY A 9 5.48 2.02 6.98
N ARG A 10 4.92 2.51 8.10
CA ARG A 10 5.69 2.84 9.31
C ARG A 10 5.11 2.08 10.51
N LYS A 11 5.98 1.42 11.30
CA LYS A 11 5.63 0.91 12.63
C LYS A 11 6.54 1.54 13.67
N LEU A 12 5.89 2.16 14.65
CA LEU A 12 6.45 2.72 15.87
C LEU A 12 7.13 1.63 16.70
N LYS A 13 8.34 1.91 17.20
CA LYS A 13 8.74 1.46 18.54
C LYS A 13 9.61 2.49 19.24
N SER A 14 9.15 2.79 20.45
CA SER A 14 9.80 3.51 21.53
C SER A 14 11.24 3.06 21.76
N LYS A 15 12.14 4.01 21.97
CA LYS A 15 13.31 3.80 22.82
C LYS A 15 13.29 4.82 23.95
N SER A 16 13.24 4.27 25.15
CA SER A 16 13.67 4.93 26.37
C SER A 16 15.11 5.41 26.21
N ARG A 17 15.39 6.61 26.72
CA ARG A 17 16.70 6.97 27.25
C ARG A 17 16.52 8.05 28.30
N ASN A 18 16.81 7.62 29.54
CA ASN A 18 17.06 8.47 30.69
C ASN A 18 18.26 9.38 30.44
N LYS A 19 18.15 10.62 30.92
CA LYS A 19 19.15 11.66 31.28
C LYS A 19 18.36 12.98 31.14
N GLY A 20 18.06 13.80 32.14
CA GLY A 20 18.66 14.03 33.44
C GLY A 20 18.81 15.55 33.59
N ALA A 21 18.13 16.11 34.60
CA ALA A 21 18.28 17.44 35.20
C ALA A 21 17.80 18.71 34.44
N GLY A 22 17.05 19.57 35.16
CA GLY A 22 17.09 21.03 34.97
C GLY A 22 15.78 21.83 35.06
N GLN A 23 15.37 22.19 36.29
CA GLN A 23 14.71 23.44 36.73
C GLN A 23 13.33 23.92 36.20
N VAL A 24 12.33 23.73 37.08
CA VAL A 24 11.31 24.66 37.67
C VAL A 24 11.09 26.08 37.07
N LEU A 25 9.84 26.43 36.74
CA LEU A 25 8.98 27.45 37.42
C LEU A 25 7.65 27.75 36.68
N ASN A 26 6.55 27.67 37.45
CA ASN A 26 5.24 28.39 37.47
C ASN A 26 4.83 29.26 36.26
N ASP A 27 3.55 29.40 35.88
CA ASP A 27 2.39 29.66 36.74
C ASP A 27 1.03 29.43 36.05
N GLN A 28 -0.04 29.56 36.84
CA GLN A 28 -1.43 29.10 36.69
C GLN A 28 -2.37 29.79 35.66
N LYS A 29 -3.41 29.04 35.23
CA LYS A 29 -4.90 29.26 35.40
C LYS A 29 -5.69 28.67 34.22
N SER A 30 -6.41 27.54 34.42
CA SER A 30 -7.88 27.42 34.67
C SER A 30 -8.75 28.04 33.56
N LYS A 31 -9.73 27.41 32.90
CA LYS A 31 -10.79 26.47 33.33
C LYS A 31 -11.44 25.75 32.12
N SER A 32 -11.88 24.50 32.38
CA SER A 32 -13.12 23.80 31.98
C SER A 32 -13.53 23.67 30.51
N LYS A 33 -14.19 22.61 30.03
CA LYS A 33 -14.60 21.27 30.48
C LYS A 33 -15.19 20.62 29.20
N GLY A 34 -15.08 19.30 29.05
CA GLY A 34 -15.69 18.57 27.94
C GLY A 34 -15.37 17.09 28.04
N ASP A 35 -16.08 16.44 28.96
CA ASP A 35 -15.94 15.05 29.37
C ASP A 35 -16.20 14.04 28.23
N CYS A 36 -15.51 12.90 28.26
CA CYS A 36 -16.11 11.64 27.83
C CYS A 36 -15.59 10.50 28.71
N ALA A 37 -16.52 9.87 29.41
CA ALA A 37 -16.33 9.04 30.58
C ALA A 37 -15.70 7.67 30.31
N THR A 38 -14.95 7.23 31.31
CA THR A 38 -14.52 5.87 31.61
C THR A 38 -15.68 4.94 31.94
N TRP A 39 -15.65 3.72 31.40
CA TRP A 39 -16.24 2.54 32.04
C TRP A 39 -15.11 1.53 32.28
N ALA A 40 -14.74 1.34 33.54
CA ALA A 40 -13.92 0.23 33.99
C ALA A 40 -14.85 -0.79 34.65
N LEU A 41 -14.95 -1.98 34.07
CA LEU A 41 -15.54 -3.15 34.72
C LEU A 41 -14.39 -3.95 35.35
N THR A 42 -14.24 -3.82 36.66
CA THR A 42 -13.51 -4.77 37.50
C THR A 42 -14.42 -5.98 37.76
N ALA A 43 -14.06 -7.14 37.23
CA ALA A 43 -14.55 -8.42 37.72
C ALA A 43 -13.35 -9.22 38.21
N ALA A 44 -13.17 -9.23 39.52
CA ALA A 44 -12.29 -10.16 40.22
C ALA A 44 -12.96 -11.53 40.21
N GLY A 45 -12.30 -12.51 39.60
CA GLY A 45 -12.72 -13.91 39.58
C GLY A 45 -11.53 -14.78 39.94
N LEU A 46 -11.42 -15.10 41.23
CA LEU A 46 -10.48 -16.07 41.78
C LEU A 46 -10.89 -17.47 41.31
N VAL A 47 -10.07 -18.12 40.47
CA VAL A 47 -10.21 -19.56 40.19
C VAL A 47 -8.87 -20.22 40.51
N ALA A 48 -8.81 -20.83 41.69
CA ALA A 48 -7.79 -21.80 42.05
C ALA A 48 -8.10 -23.11 41.30
N LEU A 49 -7.24 -23.49 40.36
CA LEU A 49 -7.22 -24.86 39.85
C LEU A 49 -6.00 -25.58 40.42
N LEU A 50 -6.26 -26.56 41.27
CA LEU A 50 -5.30 -27.57 41.71
C LEU A 50 -4.75 -28.31 40.48
N ALA A 51 -3.46 -28.15 40.21
CA ALA A 51 -2.75 -28.98 39.26
C ALA A 51 -2.39 -30.31 39.93
N THR A 52 -3.29 -31.29 39.84
CA THR A 52 -2.95 -32.69 40.09
C THR A 52 -2.06 -33.16 38.94
N ALA A 53 -0.82 -33.49 39.25
CA ALA A 53 0.15 -34.02 38.30
C ALA A 53 -0.32 -35.40 37.79
N ILE A 54 -1.09 -35.40 36.70
CA ILE A 54 -1.31 -36.61 35.89
C ILE A 54 -0.11 -36.70 34.96
N GLY A 55 0.72 -37.72 35.18
CA GLY A 55 1.84 -38.05 34.30
C GLY A 55 1.34 -38.33 32.90
N ILE A 56 1.46 -37.34 32.01
CA ILE A 56 1.29 -37.54 30.58
C ILE A 56 2.49 -38.37 30.12
N ARG A 57 2.25 -39.64 29.84
CA ARG A 57 3.17 -40.47 29.08
C ARG A 57 3.51 -39.72 27.80
N ASN A 58 4.79 -39.43 27.58
CA ASN A 58 5.31 -38.97 26.30
C ASN A 58 5.04 -40.07 25.26
N SER A 59 3.84 -40.06 24.67
CA SER A 59 3.64 -40.61 23.35
C SER A 59 4.44 -39.70 22.43
N THR A 60 5.61 -40.16 22.00
CA THR A 60 6.30 -39.63 20.82
C THR A 60 5.38 -39.87 19.62
N SER A 61 4.37 -39.01 19.50
CA SER A 61 3.65 -38.78 18.25
C SER A 61 4.73 -38.48 17.24
N SER A 62 4.92 -39.34 16.24
CA SER A 62 5.66 -38.96 15.05
C SER A 62 4.96 -37.71 14.53
N GLN A 63 5.53 -36.54 14.80
CA GLN A 63 5.05 -35.28 14.25
C GLN A 63 5.16 -35.47 12.75
N THR A 64 4.03 -35.69 12.08
CA THR A 64 4.01 -35.88 10.64
C THR A 64 4.67 -34.66 10.04
N LYS A 65 5.87 -34.85 9.44
CA LYS A 65 6.65 -33.77 8.85
C LYS A 65 5.76 -33.06 7.83
N CYS A 66 5.35 -31.84 8.17
CA CYS A 66 4.54 -31.04 7.28
C CYS A 66 5.49 -30.25 6.39
N THR A 67 5.53 -30.61 5.11
CA THR A 67 6.34 -29.92 4.12
C THR A 67 5.50 -28.95 3.30
N VAL A 68 6.10 -27.82 2.93
CA VAL A 68 5.50 -26.81 2.06
C VAL A 68 6.45 -26.49 0.90
N THR A 69 5.87 -26.23 -0.26
CA THR A 69 6.56 -25.63 -1.42
C THR A 69 6.83 -24.17 -1.11
N VAL A 70 8.08 -23.76 -1.21
CA VAL A 70 8.49 -22.38 -0.98
C VAL A 70 8.87 -21.72 -2.29
N LEU A 71 8.29 -20.55 -2.52
CA LEU A 71 8.56 -19.68 -3.66
C LEU A 71 9.24 -18.39 -3.18
N ASP A 72 10.10 -17.81 -4.01
CA ASP A 72 10.66 -16.48 -3.78
C ASP A 72 9.65 -15.35 -4.13
N PRO A 73 9.99 -14.07 -3.90
CA PRO A 73 9.14 -12.92 -4.29
C PRO A 73 8.87 -12.75 -5.79
N SER A 74 9.56 -13.50 -6.65
CA SER A 74 9.32 -13.55 -8.11
C SER A 74 8.42 -14.74 -8.50
N GLY A 75 8.10 -15.61 -7.55
CA GLY A 75 7.32 -16.83 -7.75
C GLY A 75 8.15 -18.02 -8.23
N ILE A 76 9.48 -17.94 -8.10
CA ILE A 76 10.42 -19.01 -8.48
C ILE A 76 10.50 -20.01 -7.33
N PHE A 77 10.43 -21.30 -7.66
CA PHE A 77 10.59 -22.38 -6.68
C PHE A 77 12.01 -22.38 -6.08
N ILE A 78 12.10 -22.34 -4.76
CA ILE A 78 13.37 -22.36 -4.02
C ILE A 78 13.53 -23.58 -3.11
N GLY A 79 12.53 -24.47 -3.07
CA GLY A 79 12.62 -25.74 -2.37
C GLY A 79 11.33 -26.17 -1.71
N THR A 80 11.31 -27.43 -1.27
CA THR A 80 10.30 -27.98 -0.37
C THR A 80 10.94 -28.12 1.00
N ARG A 81 10.38 -27.46 2.02
CA ARG A 81 10.94 -27.43 3.37
C ARG A 81 9.91 -27.85 4.41
N ASP A 82 10.38 -28.42 5.50
CA ASP A 82 9.51 -28.65 6.66
C ASP A 82 9.09 -27.29 7.24
N VAL A 83 7.83 -27.14 7.66
CA VAL A 83 7.35 -25.90 8.30
C VAL A 83 8.14 -25.55 9.57
N ALA A 84 8.73 -26.54 10.24
CA ALA A 84 9.62 -26.33 11.39
C ALA A 84 10.96 -25.67 11.01
N GLU A 85 11.39 -25.78 9.74
CA GLU A 85 12.62 -25.16 9.23
C GLU A 85 12.39 -23.71 8.76
N LEU A 86 11.13 -23.28 8.66
CA LEU A 86 10.77 -21.94 8.21
C LEU A 86 11.03 -20.91 9.31
N GLY A 87 12.17 -20.23 9.20
CA GLY A 87 12.66 -19.30 10.22
C GLY A 87 11.81 -18.04 10.42
N ALA A 88 11.81 -17.52 11.64
CA ALA A 88 11.11 -16.30 12.06
C ALA A 88 11.65 -14.99 11.46
N GLN A 89 12.76 -15.08 10.71
CA GLN A 89 13.40 -13.98 9.98
C GLN A 89 12.74 -13.71 8.62
N HIS A 90 11.69 -14.46 8.27
CA HIS A 90 10.91 -14.25 7.07
C HIS A 90 9.44 -13.99 7.39
N LYS A 91 8.74 -13.42 6.42
CA LYS A 91 7.28 -13.40 6.35
C LYS A 91 6.86 -14.38 5.26
N TYR A 92 5.76 -15.07 5.49
CA TYR A 92 5.23 -16.03 4.56
C TYR A 92 3.84 -15.58 4.11
N TYR A 93 3.58 -15.74 2.82
CA TYR A 93 2.29 -15.42 2.22
C TYR A 93 1.77 -16.64 1.47
N ASP A 94 0.46 -16.87 1.52
CA ASP A 94 -0.15 -17.91 0.69
C ASP A 94 -0.18 -17.51 -0.80
N ILE A 95 -0.72 -18.40 -1.64
CA ILE A 95 -0.85 -18.15 -3.08
C ILE A 95 -1.72 -16.93 -3.43
N ASP A 96 -2.59 -16.50 -2.52
CA ASP A 96 -3.45 -15.33 -2.66
C ASP A 96 -2.78 -14.07 -2.08
N GLY A 97 -1.52 -14.16 -1.62
CA GLY A 97 -0.75 -13.03 -1.07
C GLY A 97 -1.18 -12.62 0.34
N LEU A 98 -1.96 -13.43 1.04
CA LEU A 98 -2.33 -13.18 2.43
C LEU A 98 -1.23 -13.67 3.36
N GLN A 99 -0.88 -12.86 4.36
CA GLN A 99 0.17 -13.24 5.30
C GLN A 99 -0.31 -14.41 6.16
N VAL A 100 0.46 -15.49 6.16
CA VAL A 100 0.16 -16.71 6.92
C VAL A 100 1.28 -17.06 7.87
N GLN A 101 0.93 -17.83 8.91
CA GLN A 101 1.92 -18.57 9.66
C GLN A 101 2.15 -19.92 8.94
N PRO A 102 3.39 -20.35 8.70
CA PRO A 102 3.65 -21.54 7.90
C PRO A 102 2.94 -22.80 8.38
N GLN A 103 2.81 -22.99 9.69
CA GLN A 103 2.10 -24.12 10.29
C GLN A 103 0.62 -24.21 9.86
N HIS A 104 -0.03 -23.08 9.52
CA HIS A 104 -1.41 -23.10 9.02
C HIS A 104 -1.52 -23.62 7.58
N SER A 105 -0.41 -23.59 6.82
CA SER A 105 -0.39 -24.09 5.44
C SER A 105 -0.44 -25.61 5.36
N CYS A 106 -0.18 -26.32 6.47
CA CYS A 106 -0.23 -27.79 6.56
C CYS A 106 -1.62 -28.36 6.26
N SER A 107 -2.65 -27.61 6.64
CA SER A 107 -4.06 -27.95 6.45
C SER A 107 -4.61 -27.44 5.12
N ALA A 108 -3.82 -26.67 4.35
CA ALA A 108 -4.26 -26.15 3.07
C ALA A 108 -4.13 -27.23 1.97
N PRO A 109 -5.07 -27.30 1.02
CA PRO A 109 -4.98 -28.22 -0.11
C PRO A 109 -3.79 -27.91 -1.03
N ASN A 110 -3.40 -26.63 -1.10
CA ASN A 110 -2.20 -26.18 -1.80
C ASN A 110 -1.18 -25.69 -0.77
N ARG A 111 -0.18 -26.54 -0.47
CA ARG A 111 0.87 -26.30 0.52
C ARG A 111 1.97 -25.39 -0.01
N THR A 112 1.61 -24.29 -0.66
CA THR A 112 2.57 -23.36 -1.30
C THR A 112 2.59 -22.02 -0.57
N VAL A 113 3.78 -21.52 -0.28
CA VAL A 113 3.99 -20.20 0.35
C VAL A 113 5.06 -19.40 -0.39
N TYR A 114 4.88 -18.09 -0.45
CA TYR A 114 5.95 -17.15 -0.80
C TYR A 114 6.74 -16.76 0.44
N GLU A 115 8.06 -16.85 0.36
CA GLU A 115 8.98 -16.41 1.40
C GLU A 115 9.52 -15.01 1.08
N PHE A 116 9.35 -14.08 2.02
CA PHE A 116 9.88 -12.72 1.94
C PHE A 116 10.79 -12.45 3.13
N PRO A 117 11.99 -11.87 2.94
CA PRO A 117 12.82 -11.39 4.05
C PRO A 117 12.02 -10.45 4.96
N LYS A 118 12.10 -10.67 6.27
CA LYS A 118 11.51 -9.77 7.28
C LYS A 118 12.42 -8.55 7.45
N ARG A 119 12.49 -7.74 6.41
CA ARG A 119 13.04 -6.38 6.47
C ARG A 119 11.87 -5.40 6.60
N ASP A 120 12.04 -4.38 7.43
CA ASP A 120 11.05 -3.31 7.50
C ASP A 120 10.87 -2.67 6.11
N GLY A 121 9.62 -2.35 5.76
CA GLY A 121 9.28 -1.78 4.44
C GLY A 121 9.21 -2.77 3.27
N LYS A 122 9.56 -4.05 3.44
CA LYS A 122 9.32 -5.08 2.40
C LYS A 122 7.90 -5.64 2.51
N HIS A 123 7.03 -5.11 1.66
CA HIS A 123 5.67 -5.57 1.46
C HIS A 123 5.62 -6.75 0.48
N PHE A 124 4.53 -7.51 0.51
CA PHE A 124 4.24 -8.48 -0.53
C PHE A 124 4.15 -7.78 -1.89
N VAL A 125 4.65 -8.45 -2.92
CA VAL A 125 4.51 -8.03 -4.32
C VAL A 125 4.06 -9.24 -5.09
N TRP A 126 3.03 -9.08 -5.93
CA TRP A 126 2.57 -10.17 -6.79
C TRP A 126 3.71 -10.68 -7.67
N PRO A 127 3.93 -12.00 -7.73
CA PRO A 127 4.94 -12.56 -8.63
C PRO A 127 4.45 -12.41 -10.08
N PRO A 128 5.28 -11.86 -10.99
CA PRO A 128 4.86 -11.62 -12.36
C PRO A 128 4.65 -12.93 -13.14
N GLY A 129 5.38 -14.00 -12.82
CA GLY A 129 5.32 -15.24 -13.60
C GLY A 129 5.80 -15.00 -15.04
N TYR A 130 4.90 -15.16 -16.01
CA TYR A 130 5.16 -14.90 -17.43
C TYR A 130 4.19 -13.84 -17.98
N VAL A 131 4.59 -13.14 -19.04
CA VAL A 131 3.74 -12.12 -19.69
C VAL A 131 2.47 -12.76 -20.24
N GLY A 132 1.32 -12.12 -20.01
CA GLY A 132 -0.01 -12.65 -20.33
C GLY A 132 -0.59 -13.57 -19.25
N LYS A 133 0.17 -13.94 -18.20
CA LYS A 133 -0.37 -14.71 -17.08
C LYS A 133 -1.50 -13.94 -16.41
N ARG A 134 -2.65 -14.58 -16.22
CA ARG A 134 -3.80 -14.03 -15.48
C ARG A 134 -4.02 -14.76 -14.16
N VAL A 135 -4.23 -14.00 -13.09
CA VAL A 135 -4.59 -14.53 -11.77
C VAL A 135 -5.82 -13.81 -11.21
N LYS A 136 -6.80 -14.57 -10.74
CA LYS A 136 -7.96 -14.02 -10.03
C LYS A 136 -7.54 -13.62 -8.62
N VAL A 137 -7.79 -12.37 -8.24
CA VAL A 137 -7.41 -11.85 -6.94
C VAL A 137 -8.58 -11.98 -5.98
N LYS A 138 -8.43 -12.82 -4.94
CA LYS A 138 -9.46 -12.99 -3.90
C LYS A 138 -9.37 -11.92 -2.82
N GLY A 139 -10.47 -11.70 -2.09
CA GLY A 139 -10.46 -10.83 -0.91
C GLY A 139 -10.18 -9.35 -1.22
N VAL A 140 -10.47 -8.91 -2.44
CA VAL A 140 -10.46 -7.51 -2.85
C VAL A 140 -11.91 -7.12 -3.14
N ASP A 141 -12.34 -6.02 -2.53
CA ASP A 141 -13.70 -5.51 -2.65
C ASP A 141 -13.97 -4.99 -4.06
N GLY A 142 -15.01 -5.47 -4.74
CA GLY A 142 -15.30 -5.11 -6.11
C GLY A 142 -16.63 -5.65 -6.58
N ARG A 143 -17.26 -4.98 -7.56
CA ARG A 143 -18.52 -5.44 -8.17
C ARG A 143 -18.34 -6.72 -8.99
N LYS A 144 -17.14 -6.92 -9.55
CA LYS A 144 -16.74 -8.08 -10.34
C LYS A 144 -15.43 -8.63 -9.79
N THR A 145 -15.13 -9.88 -10.13
CA THR A 145 -13.82 -10.47 -9.82
C THR A 145 -12.72 -9.67 -10.49
N ILE A 146 -11.73 -9.26 -9.68
CA ILE A 146 -10.52 -8.59 -10.16
C ILE A 146 -9.53 -9.64 -10.66
N GLU A 147 -8.94 -9.39 -11.82
CA GLU A 147 -7.88 -10.22 -12.39
C GLU A 147 -6.62 -9.37 -12.61
N LEU A 148 -5.48 -9.91 -12.22
CA LEU A 148 -4.17 -9.34 -12.54
C LEU A 148 -3.60 -10.06 -13.75
N GLU A 149 -3.27 -9.30 -14.78
CA GLU A 149 -2.58 -9.76 -15.97
C GLU A 149 -1.17 -9.19 -16.01
N THR A 150 -0.16 -10.04 -16.14
CA THR A 150 1.23 -9.59 -16.24
C THR A 150 1.50 -8.99 -17.61
N LEU A 151 1.90 -7.72 -17.65
CA LEU A 151 2.32 -7.02 -18.86
C LEU A 151 3.84 -7.01 -19.02
N SER A 152 4.58 -6.90 -17.91
CA SER A 152 6.04 -6.92 -17.92
C SER A 152 6.57 -7.54 -16.62
N ILE A 153 7.71 -8.23 -16.73
CA ILE A 153 8.42 -8.83 -15.58
C ILE A 153 9.39 -7.80 -14.97
N ARG A 154 10.11 -7.04 -15.80
CA ARG A 154 11.00 -5.95 -15.39
C ARG A 154 10.77 -4.70 -16.25
N PRO A 155 10.27 -3.59 -15.66
CA PRO A 155 9.69 -3.51 -14.32
C PRO A 155 8.45 -4.40 -14.21
N LYS A 156 8.03 -4.74 -12.98
CA LYS A 156 6.79 -5.49 -12.75
C LYS A 156 5.61 -4.58 -13.09
N VAL A 157 4.95 -4.86 -14.20
CA VAL A 157 3.77 -4.11 -14.65
C VAL A 157 2.61 -5.08 -14.80
N PHE A 158 1.47 -4.72 -14.21
CA PHE A 158 0.26 -5.51 -14.28
C PHE A 158 -0.89 -4.68 -14.80
N ARG A 159 -1.72 -5.26 -15.66
CA ARG A 159 -3.06 -4.76 -15.95
C ARG A 159 -4.01 -5.32 -14.91
N VAL A 160 -4.77 -4.43 -14.26
CA VAL A 160 -5.79 -4.80 -13.27
C VAL A 160 -7.16 -4.73 -13.94
N HIS A 161 -7.75 -5.88 -14.23
CA HIS A 161 -9.08 -5.96 -14.84
C HIS A 161 -10.16 -5.73 -13.79
N ASN A 162 -11.24 -5.05 -14.20
CA ASN A 162 -12.43 -4.80 -13.38
C ASN A 162 -12.16 -4.04 -12.07
N PHE A 163 -11.14 -3.17 -12.03
CA PHE A 163 -10.74 -2.50 -10.79
C PHE A 163 -11.68 -1.37 -10.37
N ILE A 164 -12.17 -0.55 -11.31
CA ILE A 164 -13.20 0.49 -11.07
C ILE A 164 -14.40 0.26 -11.99
N SER A 165 -15.58 0.70 -11.57
CA SER A 165 -16.77 0.72 -12.43
C SER A 165 -16.88 2.04 -13.21
N GLU A 166 -17.68 2.04 -14.28
CA GLU A 166 -18.03 3.24 -15.04
C GLU A 166 -18.57 4.36 -14.12
N ASP A 167 -19.52 4.05 -13.22
CA ASP A 167 -20.02 5.04 -12.24
C ASP A 167 -18.92 5.66 -11.35
N GLU A 168 -17.89 4.87 -11.00
CA GLU A 168 -16.78 5.36 -10.18
C GLU A 168 -15.87 6.27 -11.01
N ALA A 169 -15.62 5.91 -12.28
CA ALA A 169 -14.88 6.71 -13.23
C ALA A 169 -15.58 8.06 -13.49
N GLU A 170 -16.87 8.05 -13.82
CA GLU A 170 -17.68 9.26 -14.01
C GLU A 170 -17.73 10.12 -12.74
N GLY A 171 -17.88 9.49 -11.58
CA GLY A 171 -17.89 10.18 -10.29
C GLY A 171 -16.57 10.90 -9.98
N LEU A 172 -15.43 10.28 -10.31
CA LEU A 172 -14.11 10.93 -10.21
C LEU A 172 -13.98 12.11 -11.17
N ILE A 173 -14.40 11.96 -12.44
CA ILE A 173 -14.38 13.05 -13.43
C ILE A 173 -15.24 14.22 -12.95
N LYS A 174 -16.47 13.93 -12.49
CA LYS A 174 -17.38 14.94 -11.93
C LYS A 174 -16.71 15.67 -10.77
N ARG A 175 -16.14 14.93 -9.81
CA ARG A 175 -15.43 15.50 -8.66
C ARG A 175 -14.23 16.37 -9.09
N ALA A 176 -13.53 16.00 -10.15
CA ALA A 176 -12.42 16.77 -10.70
C ALA A 176 -12.88 18.11 -11.28
N THR A 177 -14.05 18.17 -11.90
CA THR A 177 -14.61 19.39 -12.51
C THR A 177 -15.47 20.23 -11.56
N ASP A 178 -15.88 19.67 -10.42
CA ASP A 178 -16.83 20.28 -9.50
C ASP A 178 -16.26 21.60 -8.91
N PRO A 179 -16.97 22.74 -9.06
CA PRO A 179 -16.55 24.01 -8.48
C PRO A 179 -16.36 23.97 -6.95
N SER A 180 -17.10 23.10 -6.26
CA SER A 180 -17.01 22.88 -4.81
C SER A 180 -15.76 22.12 -4.38
N ASN A 181 -15.07 21.43 -5.31
CA ASN A 181 -13.80 20.80 -5.00
C ASN A 181 -12.69 21.87 -4.95
N PRO A 182 -12.07 22.14 -3.78
CA PRO A 182 -10.97 23.10 -3.69
C PRO A 182 -9.73 22.67 -4.50
N TYR A 183 -9.62 21.37 -4.80
CA TYR A 183 -8.57 20.76 -5.61
C TYR A 183 -9.08 20.35 -7.00
N ARG A 184 -10.11 21.01 -7.54
CA ARG A 184 -10.62 20.79 -8.89
C ARG A 184 -9.57 21.07 -9.99
N LEU A 185 -9.87 20.66 -11.22
CA LEU A 185 -9.00 20.80 -12.38
C LEU A 185 -8.53 22.24 -12.57
N ARG A 186 -7.21 22.43 -12.64
CA ARG A 186 -6.54 23.64 -13.15
C ARG A 186 -5.30 23.24 -13.95
N ARG A 187 -4.71 24.17 -14.70
CA ARG A 187 -3.46 23.91 -15.44
C ARG A 187 -2.33 23.49 -14.50
N SER A 188 -1.53 22.50 -14.93
CA SER A 188 -0.42 21.97 -14.13
C SER A 188 0.73 22.96 -13.97
N THR A 189 1.42 22.90 -12.83
CA THR A 189 2.57 23.73 -12.46
C THR A 189 3.78 22.83 -12.19
N THR A 190 5.00 23.28 -12.51
CA THR A 190 6.24 22.53 -12.25
C THR A 190 6.81 22.91 -10.90
N GLY A 191 6.27 22.34 -9.83
CA GLY A 191 6.84 22.47 -8.50
C GLY A 191 5.82 22.19 -7.40
N THR A 192 6.31 21.88 -6.20
CA THR A 192 5.54 21.99 -4.94
C THR A 192 5.22 23.45 -4.60
N GLU A 193 4.99 24.29 -5.62
CA GLU A 193 4.40 25.60 -5.41
C GLU A 193 3.01 25.36 -4.87
N ASP A 194 2.82 25.88 -3.66
CA ASP A 194 1.60 25.78 -2.88
C ASP A 194 0.37 26.00 -3.77
N TRP A 195 -0.36 24.92 -4.08
CA TRP A 195 -1.68 24.98 -4.71
C TRP A 195 -2.66 25.87 -3.91
N ASN A 196 -2.34 26.13 -2.63
CA ASN A 196 -3.05 27.01 -1.71
C ASN A 196 -2.60 28.48 -1.75
N LYS A 197 -1.54 28.86 -2.47
CA LYS A 197 -1.12 30.27 -2.58
C LYS A 197 -1.64 30.85 -3.89
N LYS A 198 -2.48 31.88 -3.76
CA LYS A 198 -2.87 32.76 -4.86
C LYS A 198 -1.62 33.47 -5.37
N GLY A 199 -1.16 33.10 -6.56
CA GLY A 199 -0.24 33.91 -7.35
C GLY A 199 1.14 33.28 -7.53
N ALA A 200 1.59 33.32 -8.78
CA ALA A 200 2.82 32.76 -9.35
C ALA A 200 2.76 31.25 -9.59
N SER A 201 2.53 30.89 -10.86
CA SER A 201 2.78 29.56 -11.39
C SER A 201 3.55 29.72 -12.67
N GLU A 202 4.82 29.33 -12.65
CA GLU A 202 5.54 29.10 -13.89
C GLU A 202 4.85 27.94 -14.62
N ILE A 203 4.34 28.24 -15.82
CA ILE A 203 3.64 27.28 -16.67
C ILE A 203 4.65 26.19 -17.04
N ALA A 204 4.38 24.96 -16.60
CA ALA A 204 5.23 23.81 -16.88
C ALA A 204 5.33 23.56 -18.39
N SER A 205 6.53 23.67 -18.96
CA SER A 205 6.77 23.32 -20.38
C SER A 205 6.74 21.80 -20.62
N THR A 206 7.13 21.00 -19.62
CA THR A 206 7.17 19.53 -19.65
C THR A 206 5.86 18.86 -19.21
N ARG A 207 4.92 19.63 -18.64
CA ARG A 207 3.62 19.11 -18.17
C ARG A 207 2.48 20.00 -18.63
N THR A 208 1.93 19.69 -19.79
CA THR A 208 0.88 20.50 -20.42
C THR A 208 -0.55 20.20 -19.92
N SER A 209 -0.73 19.15 -19.13
CA SER A 209 -2.03 18.66 -18.63
C SER A 209 -2.73 19.61 -17.64
N GLU A 210 -4.02 19.38 -17.42
CA GLU A 210 -4.74 19.89 -16.24
C GLU A 210 -4.74 18.83 -15.13
N ASN A 211 -4.68 19.26 -13.86
CA ASN A 211 -4.67 18.36 -12.71
C ASN A 211 -5.70 18.73 -11.64
N ALA A 212 -6.23 17.71 -10.98
CA ALA A 212 -7.09 17.81 -9.81
C ALA A 212 -6.68 16.77 -8.77
N PHE A 213 -7.17 16.92 -7.55
CA PHE A 213 -7.05 15.90 -6.52
C PHE A 213 -8.41 15.57 -5.90
N ASP A 214 -8.58 14.30 -5.55
CA ASP A 214 -9.62 13.82 -4.66
C ASP A 214 -9.00 13.09 -3.48
N ILE A 215 -9.08 13.71 -2.30
CA ILE A 215 -8.46 13.23 -1.06
C ILE A 215 -9.46 12.59 -0.09
N SER A 216 -10.76 12.77 -0.30
CA SER A 216 -11.75 12.51 0.77
C SER A 216 -13.14 12.09 0.32
N SER A 217 -13.47 12.12 -0.98
CA SER A 217 -14.78 11.64 -1.42
C SER A 217 -15.04 10.18 -1.02
N GLU A 218 -16.31 9.79 -0.97
CA GLU A 218 -16.65 8.39 -0.70
C GLU A 218 -16.06 7.46 -1.77
N ILE A 219 -16.09 7.88 -3.04
CA ILE A 219 -15.55 7.13 -4.17
C ILE A 219 -14.04 6.91 -3.96
N SER A 220 -13.28 7.96 -3.66
CA SER A 220 -11.84 7.82 -3.45
C SER A 220 -11.51 6.91 -2.26
N ARG A 221 -12.25 7.01 -1.15
CA ARG A 221 -12.08 6.11 0.01
C ARG A 221 -12.33 4.64 -0.32
N ARG A 222 -13.36 4.33 -1.13
CA ARG A 222 -13.62 2.96 -1.58
C ARG A 222 -12.50 2.44 -2.47
N ILE A 223 -12.05 3.25 -3.42
CA ILE A 223 -10.93 2.92 -4.32
C ILE A 223 -9.64 2.70 -3.53
N PHE A 224 -9.32 3.54 -2.54
CA PHE A 224 -8.15 3.33 -1.69
C PHE A 224 -8.24 2.00 -0.96
N LYS A 225 -9.37 1.70 -0.30
CA LYS A 225 -9.55 0.43 0.41
C LYS A 225 -9.30 -0.77 -0.51
N ARG A 226 -9.85 -0.72 -1.74
CA ARG A 226 -9.63 -1.72 -2.79
C ARG A 226 -8.16 -1.83 -3.20
N ALA A 227 -7.47 -0.70 -3.38
CA ALA A 227 -6.05 -0.66 -3.71
C ALA A 227 -5.17 -1.29 -2.61
N PHE A 228 -5.41 -0.97 -1.33
CA PHE A 228 -4.70 -1.58 -0.20
C PHE A 228 -4.92 -3.09 -0.14
N GLN A 229 -6.15 -3.56 -0.39
CA GLN A 229 -6.46 -4.99 -0.45
C GLN A 229 -5.75 -5.69 -1.63
N LEU A 230 -5.69 -5.05 -2.81
CA LEU A 230 -4.99 -5.56 -3.99
C LEU A 230 -3.47 -5.66 -3.73
N LEU A 231 -2.89 -4.62 -3.13
CA LEU A 231 -1.45 -4.56 -2.81
C LEU A 231 -1.07 -5.42 -1.60
N ARG A 232 -2.04 -6.00 -0.88
CA ARG A 232 -1.84 -6.75 0.36
C ARG A 232 -1.09 -5.92 1.43
N VAL A 233 -1.37 -4.63 1.47
CA VAL A 233 -0.84 -3.68 2.48
C VAL A 233 -1.96 -3.35 3.46
N PRO A 234 -1.69 -3.31 4.79
CA PRO A 234 -2.68 -2.89 5.77
C PRO A 234 -3.22 -1.49 5.47
N PHE A 235 -4.54 -1.34 5.40
CA PHE A 235 -5.20 -0.08 5.09
C PHE A 235 -4.85 1.03 6.08
N ARG A 236 -4.20 2.09 5.59
CA ARG A 236 -3.89 3.31 6.35
C ARG A 236 -3.93 4.52 5.42
N MET A 237 -4.96 5.35 5.56
CA MET A 237 -5.14 6.52 4.68
C MET A 237 -3.95 7.47 4.66
N CYS A 238 -3.21 7.61 5.76
CA CYS A 238 -2.01 8.45 5.81
C CYS A 238 -0.85 7.94 4.94
N GLN A 239 -0.97 6.75 4.35
CA GLN A 239 0.01 6.20 3.43
C GLN A 239 -0.33 6.50 1.99
N ALA A 240 -1.58 6.84 1.68
CA ALA A 240 -2.03 7.12 0.34
C ALA A 240 -1.86 8.61 0.02
N ASP A 241 -1.27 8.90 -1.14
CA ASP A 241 -1.43 10.19 -1.80
C ASP A 241 -2.92 10.38 -2.17
N GLY A 242 -3.36 11.63 -2.35
CA GLY A 242 -4.68 11.90 -2.93
C GLY A 242 -4.81 11.28 -4.33
N ILE A 243 -6.02 10.91 -4.74
CA ILE A 243 -6.28 10.50 -6.13
C ILE A 243 -6.01 11.72 -7.02
N GLN A 244 -4.88 11.69 -7.70
CA GLN A 244 -4.55 12.69 -8.71
C GLN A 244 -5.38 12.38 -9.97
N ILE A 245 -6.04 13.39 -10.53
CA ILE A 245 -6.85 13.24 -11.73
C ILE A 245 -6.26 14.15 -12.79
N LEU A 246 -5.82 13.57 -13.89
CA LEU A 246 -5.07 14.26 -14.95
C LEU A 246 -5.88 14.26 -16.24
N ARG A 247 -6.15 15.45 -16.78
CA ARG A 247 -6.76 15.61 -18.11
C ARG A 247 -5.70 16.00 -19.14
N TYR A 248 -5.65 15.21 -20.21
CA TYR A 248 -4.83 15.46 -21.39
C TYR A 248 -5.74 15.80 -22.56
N ASP A 249 -5.61 17.01 -23.10
CA ASP A 249 -6.20 17.36 -24.39
C ASP A 249 -5.32 16.86 -25.55
N LYS A 250 -5.83 16.97 -26.78
CA LYS A 250 -5.12 16.52 -27.98
C LYS A 250 -3.71 17.13 -28.03
N LYS A 251 -2.73 16.30 -28.40
CA LYS A 251 -1.29 16.63 -28.50
C LYS A 251 -0.59 16.92 -27.16
N GLN A 252 -1.27 16.76 -26.03
CA GLN A 252 -0.61 16.79 -24.73
C GLN A 252 -0.04 15.41 -24.41
N ALA A 253 1.11 15.40 -23.75
CA ALA A 253 1.80 14.21 -23.31
C ALA A 253 2.48 14.48 -21.97
N TYR A 254 3.03 13.43 -21.37
CA TYR A 254 3.91 13.54 -20.23
C TYR A 254 5.17 12.74 -20.50
N ASP A 255 6.32 13.37 -20.26
CA ASP A 255 7.61 12.74 -20.47
C ASP A 255 7.84 11.61 -19.45
N ASP A 256 8.69 10.65 -19.81
CA ASP A 256 9.03 9.55 -18.94
C ASP A 256 9.71 10.06 -17.66
N HIS A 257 9.36 9.45 -16.54
CA HIS A 257 9.90 9.81 -15.24
C HIS A 257 9.76 8.64 -14.27
N HIS A 258 10.41 8.78 -13.12
CA HIS A 258 10.20 7.89 -11.99
C HIS A 258 9.17 8.49 -11.04
N ASP A 259 8.21 7.66 -10.62
CA ASP A 259 7.23 8.07 -9.62
C ASP A 259 7.83 8.25 -8.23
N TYR A 260 8.90 7.50 -7.92
CA TYR A 260 9.58 7.60 -6.63
C TYR A 260 10.50 8.84 -6.60
N PHE A 261 10.72 9.35 -5.40
CA PHE A 261 11.61 10.50 -5.19
C PHE A 261 13.05 10.02 -4.99
N ALA A 262 14.01 10.70 -5.60
CA ALA A 262 15.42 10.42 -5.36
C ALA A 262 15.81 10.70 -3.90
N LYS A 263 16.84 10.02 -3.40
CA LYS A 263 17.38 10.29 -2.06
C LYS A 263 17.89 11.73 -1.98
N GLY A 264 17.65 12.39 -0.84
CA GLY A 264 18.12 13.75 -0.59
C GLY A 264 17.27 14.88 -1.19
N VAL A 265 16.15 14.56 -1.85
CA VAL A 265 15.17 15.57 -2.28
C VAL A 265 14.54 16.23 -1.05
N LYS A 266 14.69 17.55 -0.92
CA LYS A 266 14.04 18.34 0.13
C LYS A 266 12.71 18.89 -0.40
N VAL A 267 11.62 18.67 0.32
CA VAL A 267 10.33 19.31 0.01
C VAL A 267 10.32 20.71 0.63
N GLN A 268 9.76 21.69 -0.07
CA GLN A 268 9.80 23.11 0.36
C GLN A 268 9.06 23.39 1.67
N THR A 269 8.10 22.54 2.06
CA THR A 269 7.26 22.71 3.27
C THR A 269 7.76 21.95 4.51
N GLY A 270 8.92 21.30 4.44
CA GLY A 270 9.55 20.59 5.56
C GLY A 270 10.50 19.47 5.12
N THR A 271 11.25 18.91 6.07
CA THR A 271 12.14 17.76 5.83
C THR A 271 11.33 16.46 5.79
N PHE A 272 10.51 16.26 4.75
CA PHE A 272 10.01 14.91 4.47
C PHE A 272 11.19 14.05 4.00
N ASP A 273 11.46 12.98 4.72
CA ASP A 273 12.53 12.06 4.40
C ASP A 273 12.05 11.01 3.42
N PHE A 274 12.52 11.09 2.16
CA PHE A 274 12.24 10.10 1.12
C PHE A 274 13.17 8.89 1.14
N ASP A 275 14.15 8.85 2.06
CA ASP A 275 15.07 7.73 2.19
C ASP A 275 14.41 6.57 2.94
N SER A 276 13.68 5.74 2.21
CA SER A 276 13.01 4.55 2.74
C SER A 276 13.97 3.52 3.36
N GLU A 277 15.27 3.58 3.05
CA GLU A 277 16.27 2.68 3.64
C GLU A 277 16.69 3.13 5.04
N ASN A 278 16.56 4.43 5.34
CA ASN A 278 17.00 5.04 6.60
C ASN A 278 15.85 5.53 7.49
N GLY A 279 14.64 5.00 7.29
CA GLY A 279 13.46 5.30 8.12
C GLY A 279 12.54 6.40 7.59
N GLY A 280 12.88 6.96 6.42
CA GLY A 280 11.99 7.76 5.60
C GLY A 280 10.92 6.93 4.90
N SER A 281 10.21 7.54 3.94
CA SER A 281 9.12 6.90 3.19
C SER A 281 9.11 7.35 1.74
N ASN A 282 8.79 6.44 0.83
CA ASN A 282 8.74 6.72 -0.60
C ASN A 282 7.59 5.95 -1.26
N ARG A 283 7.29 6.24 -2.53
CA ARG A 283 6.21 5.56 -3.27
C ARG A 283 6.60 4.10 -3.55
N PHE A 284 5.78 3.18 -3.05
CA PHE A 284 5.95 1.73 -3.24
C PHE A 284 5.33 1.20 -4.54
N ALA A 285 4.20 1.75 -4.95
CA ALA A 285 3.44 1.34 -6.12
C ALA A 285 2.67 2.54 -6.70
N THR A 286 2.22 2.41 -7.95
CA THR A 286 1.34 3.36 -8.64
C THR A 286 0.22 2.57 -9.31
N LEU A 287 -1.03 3.02 -9.16
CA LEU A 287 -2.21 2.38 -9.75
C LEU A 287 -2.91 3.32 -10.73
N PHE A 288 -2.53 3.23 -12.01
CA PHE A 288 -3.13 4.00 -13.09
C PHE A 288 -4.61 3.62 -13.29
N LEU A 289 -5.50 4.60 -13.16
CA LEU A 289 -6.94 4.43 -13.39
C LEU A 289 -7.37 5.16 -14.67
N TYR A 290 -7.59 4.40 -15.75
CA TYR A 290 -8.16 4.96 -16.98
C TYR A 290 -9.66 5.21 -16.77
N LEU A 291 -10.07 6.49 -16.79
CA LEU A 291 -11.47 6.88 -16.52
C LEU A 291 -12.31 7.05 -17.79
N ASN A 292 -11.70 6.93 -18.97
CA ASN A 292 -12.39 6.95 -20.27
C ASN A 292 -11.56 6.20 -21.32
N ASP A 293 -12.22 5.76 -22.38
CA ASP A 293 -11.56 5.26 -23.58
C ASP A 293 -11.04 6.41 -24.45
N VAL A 294 -9.93 6.17 -25.13
CA VAL A 294 -9.25 7.13 -26.01
C VAL A 294 -9.09 6.48 -27.38
N ASP A 295 -9.62 7.13 -28.42
CA ASP A 295 -9.65 6.57 -29.79
C ASP A 295 -8.24 6.30 -30.35
N GLN A 296 -7.29 7.23 -30.12
CA GLN A 296 -5.93 7.12 -30.62
C GLN A 296 -4.93 7.85 -29.70
N GLY A 297 -3.77 7.22 -29.47
CA GLY A 297 -2.72 7.77 -28.62
C GLY A 297 -3.04 7.61 -27.13
N GLY A 298 -2.33 8.37 -26.28
CA GLY A 298 -2.58 8.38 -24.84
C GLY A 298 -2.17 7.10 -24.09
N GLN A 299 -1.34 6.25 -24.70
CA GLN A 299 -0.80 5.07 -24.05
C GLN A 299 0.17 5.43 -22.93
N THR A 300 0.16 4.65 -21.85
CA THR A 300 1.24 4.66 -20.86
C THR A 300 2.35 3.74 -21.33
N VAL A 301 3.53 4.31 -21.58
CA VAL A 301 4.69 3.58 -22.09
C VAL A 301 5.69 3.37 -20.96
N PHE A 302 6.27 2.17 -20.92
CA PHE A 302 7.38 1.83 -20.02
C PHE A 302 8.62 1.55 -20.87
N PRO A 303 9.47 2.56 -21.18
CA PRO A 303 10.55 2.42 -22.16
C PRO A 303 11.60 1.35 -21.81
N LEU A 304 11.71 1.02 -20.52
CA LEU A 304 12.67 0.03 -20.00
C LEU A 304 12.05 -1.34 -19.71
N ALA A 305 10.81 -1.57 -20.16
CA ALA A 305 10.16 -2.88 -20.00
C ALA A 305 10.81 -3.95 -20.88
N ASP A 306 10.75 -5.21 -20.43
CA ASP A 306 11.21 -6.34 -21.25
C ASP A 306 10.53 -6.31 -22.64
N PRO A 307 11.24 -6.63 -23.74
CA PRO A 307 10.83 -6.38 -25.13
C PRO A 307 9.65 -7.22 -25.66
N SER A 308 8.75 -7.67 -24.78
CA SER A 308 7.56 -8.44 -25.11
C SER A 308 6.25 -7.63 -25.04
N LEU A 309 6.34 -6.30 -24.98
CA LEU A 309 5.20 -5.37 -25.02
C LEU A 309 5.03 -4.71 -26.38
#